data_AF-A0A7J8LDP9-F1
#
_entry.id   AF-A0A7J8LDP9-F1
#
_cell.length_a   1.000
_cell.length_b   1.000
_cell.length_c   1.000
_cell.angle_alpha   90.00
_cell.angle_beta   90.00
_cell.angle_gamma   90.00
#
_symmetry.space_group_name_H-M   'P 1'
#
loop_
_entity.id
_entity.type
_entity.pdbx_description
1 polymer ?
#
loop_
_entity_poly.entity_id
_entity_poly.type
_entity_poly.pdbx_seq_one_letter_code
_entity_poly.pdbx_strand_id
1 'polypeptide(L)'
;MSSSSGVLGEDIVSFGNESELVPQRAVFGCENRETGDLYSQRADGIMGLGRGQLSIVDQLVDKSVIGDSFSLCYGGMDVGGGAMVLGKFTPPPEMVFSHSDPFRSPYYNIELKEMHVAGKRLKLPTGVFDGRHGTVLDSGTTYAYFQKDAFVAFRDAILREVHSLKRVRGPDPNYDDICFSGAGRDVSQLSKSFPAVEMVFNNGNKLLLSPENYLFRHTKLIGAYCLGIFANTESTTLLGGIVVRNTLVTYDRDNDRIGFLKTNCSELWRRVKISGAPAPAPSVSQSNDTNLEIPPASAASGSPANVLPGSFHIGFITFDMSISTNGSKLKLNLKELGQLISKELEVDNSQV
;
A
#
# COMPACT_ATOMS: atom_id res chain seq x y z
N MET A 1 14.35 -3.85 -16.50
CA MET A 1 12.96 -4.16 -16.87
C MET A 1 12.67 -5.57 -16.42
N SER A 2 11.57 -5.75 -15.70
CA SER A 2 11.10 -7.04 -15.24
C SER A 2 9.97 -7.52 -16.16
N SER A 3 9.85 -8.83 -16.35
CA SER A 3 8.81 -9.42 -17.19
C SER A 3 8.45 -10.80 -16.70
N SER A 4 7.20 -11.20 -16.95
CA SER A 4 6.77 -12.58 -16.74
C SER A 4 6.02 -13.11 -17.98
N SER A 5 6.03 -14.42 -18.15
CA SER A 5 5.29 -15.12 -19.22
C SER A 5 4.83 -16.48 -18.73
N GLY A 6 3.66 -16.92 -19.19
CA GLY A 6 3.03 -18.13 -18.69
C GLY A 6 1.78 -18.52 -19.46
N VAL A 7 0.94 -19.32 -18.84
CA VAL A 7 -0.35 -19.78 -19.37
C VAL A 7 -1.48 -19.30 -18.47
N LEU A 8 -2.68 -19.17 -19.02
CA LEU A 8 -3.85 -18.88 -18.19
C LEU A 8 -4.29 -20.14 -17.45
N GLY A 9 -4.60 -19.98 -16.17
CA GLY A 9 -5.25 -20.98 -15.32
C GLY A 9 -6.54 -20.40 -14.74
N GLU A 10 -7.42 -21.28 -14.25
CA GLU A 10 -8.60 -20.90 -13.48
C GLU A 10 -8.62 -21.69 -12.18
N ASP A 11 -8.71 -20.99 -11.05
CA ASP A 11 -8.84 -21.61 -9.74
C ASP A 11 -9.63 -20.72 -8.78
N ILE A 12 -9.80 -21.19 -7.54
CA ILE A 12 -10.51 -20.48 -6.48
C ILE A 12 -9.58 -19.46 -5.82
N VAL A 13 -10.00 -18.20 -5.82
CA VAL A 13 -9.43 -17.12 -5.02
C VAL A 13 -10.28 -16.87 -3.77
N SER A 14 -9.61 -16.73 -2.63
CA SER A 14 -10.22 -16.41 -1.34
C SER A 14 -9.44 -15.29 -0.66
N PHE A 15 -10.16 -14.36 -0.02
CA PHE A 15 -9.58 -13.21 0.69
C PHE A 15 -9.55 -13.44 2.22
N GLY A 16 -9.58 -14.71 2.64
CA GLY A 16 -9.54 -15.11 4.04
C GLY A 16 -10.85 -14.91 4.78
N ASN A 17 -10.89 -15.38 6.04
CA ASN A 17 -12.11 -15.45 6.85
C ASN A 17 -12.59 -14.08 7.36
N GLU A 18 -11.78 -13.03 7.18
CA GLU A 18 -12.16 -11.65 7.56
C GLU A 18 -12.92 -10.92 6.45
N SER A 19 -13.00 -11.51 5.27
CA SER A 19 -13.72 -10.98 4.12
C SER A 19 -15.14 -11.56 4.06
N GLU A 20 -16.14 -10.71 3.80
CA GLU A 20 -17.51 -11.14 3.51
C GLU A 20 -17.63 -11.75 2.09
N LEU A 21 -16.65 -11.48 1.22
CA LEU A 21 -16.60 -12.06 -0.12
C LEU A 21 -16.27 -13.56 -0.03
N VAL A 22 -17.28 -14.38 -0.33
CA VAL A 22 -17.12 -15.85 -0.43
C VAL A 22 -16.14 -16.20 -1.55
N PRO A 23 -15.40 -17.33 -1.46
CA PRO A 23 -14.43 -17.73 -2.46
C PRO A 23 -15.01 -17.74 -3.88
N GLN A 24 -14.27 -17.18 -4.82
CA GLN A 24 -14.69 -17.04 -6.23
C GLN A 24 -13.75 -17.82 -7.12
N ARG A 25 -14.25 -18.36 -8.24
CA ARG A 25 -13.34 -18.76 -9.33
C ARG A 25 -12.76 -17.53 -10.00
N ALA A 26 -11.50 -17.53 -10.37
CA ALA A 26 -10.87 -16.46 -11.13
C ALA A 26 -9.86 -17.05 -12.12
N VAL A 27 -9.79 -16.41 -13.29
CA VAL A 27 -8.76 -16.68 -14.30
C VAL A 27 -7.54 -15.81 -13.96
N PHE A 28 -6.35 -16.41 -13.93
CA PHE A 28 -5.10 -15.71 -13.67
C PHE A 28 -3.95 -16.32 -14.48
N GLY A 29 -2.80 -15.66 -14.49
CA GLY A 29 -1.60 -16.18 -15.17
C GLY A 29 -0.81 -17.11 -14.24
N CYS A 30 -0.57 -18.34 -14.68
CA CYS A 30 0.43 -19.22 -14.08
C CYS A 30 1.77 -18.96 -14.77
N GLU A 31 2.70 -18.34 -14.04
CA GLU A 31 4.00 -17.92 -14.56
C GLU A 31 4.92 -19.13 -14.78
N ASN A 32 5.51 -19.24 -15.98
CA ASN A 32 6.50 -20.28 -16.30
C ASN A 32 7.92 -19.70 -16.43
N ARG A 33 8.03 -18.38 -16.48
CA ARG A 33 9.30 -17.66 -16.61
C ARG A 33 9.14 -16.23 -16.10
N GLU A 34 10.12 -15.82 -15.30
CA GLU A 34 10.19 -14.51 -14.66
C GLU A 34 11.56 -13.88 -14.90
N THR A 35 11.65 -12.56 -14.90
CA THR A 35 12.93 -11.83 -15.01
C THR A 35 12.93 -10.57 -14.15
N GLY A 36 14.13 -10.09 -13.82
CA GLY A 36 14.32 -8.83 -13.10
C GLY A 36 13.81 -8.90 -11.67
N ASP A 37 13.21 -7.81 -11.20
CA ASP A 37 12.79 -7.64 -9.82
C ASP A 37 11.69 -8.64 -9.42
N LEU A 38 10.88 -9.11 -10.39
CA LEU A 38 9.82 -10.09 -10.16
C LEU A 38 10.35 -11.43 -9.65
N TYR A 39 11.55 -11.84 -10.09
CA TYR A 39 12.17 -13.08 -9.62
C TYR A 39 12.76 -12.94 -8.21
N SER A 40 13.16 -11.72 -7.82
CA SER A 40 13.88 -11.48 -6.56
C SER A 40 12.98 -11.05 -5.41
N GLN A 41 11.70 -10.80 -5.68
CA GLN A 41 10.74 -10.39 -4.66
C GLN A 41 10.34 -11.58 -3.77
N ARG A 42 9.79 -11.29 -2.59
CA ARG A 42 9.29 -12.32 -1.67
C ARG A 42 7.89 -12.85 -2.03
N ALA A 43 7.16 -12.12 -2.87
CA ALA A 43 5.80 -12.49 -3.25
C ALA A 43 5.83 -13.49 -4.42
N ASP A 44 4.97 -14.50 -4.37
CA ASP A 44 4.87 -15.54 -5.40
C ASP A 44 4.09 -15.09 -6.66
N GLY A 45 3.76 -13.80 -6.78
CA GLY A 45 3.04 -13.28 -7.94
C GLY A 45 2.53 -11.86 -7.75
N ILE A 46 1.79 -11.37 -8.75
CA ILE A 46 1.18 -10.03 -8.77
C ILE A 46 -0.34 -10.12 -8.89
N MET A 47 -1.04 -9.45 -7.99
CA MET A 47 -2.48 -9.19 -8.13
C MET A 47 -2.70 -7.89 -8.92
N GLY A 48 -3.07 -8.02 -10.19
CA GLY A 48 -3.39 -6.88 -11.05
C GLY A 48 -4.73 -6.24 -10.71
N LEU A 49 -4.72 -4.94 -10.40
CA LEU A 49 -5.92 -4.13 -10.08
C LEU A 49 -6.26 -3.11 -11.18
N GLY A 50 -5.44 -3.03 -12.25
CA GLY A 50 -5.65 -2.12 -13.37
C GLY A 50 -6.93 -2.40 -14.15
N ARG A 51 -7.30 -1.50 -15.07
CA ARG A 51 -8.49 -1.66 -15.92
C ARG A 51 -8.21 -2.70 -17.00
N GLY A 52 -8.83 -3.88 -16.90
CA GLY A 52 -8.70 -4.93 -17.91
C GLY A 52 -9.45 -6.19 -17.53
N GLN A 53 -10.05 -6.86 -18.51
CA GLN A 53 -10.99 -7.99 -18.31
C GLN A 53 -10.45 -9.14 -17.44
N LEU A 54 -9.13 -9.33 -17.36
CA LEU A 54 -8.50 -10.35 -16.53
C LEU A 54 -8.03 -9.84 -15.16
N SER A 55 -8.23 -8.55 -14.84
CA SER A 55 -7.97 -8.05 -13.50
C SER A 55 -8.91 -8.73 -12.50
N ILE A 56 -8.46 -8.87 -11.26
CA ILE A 56 -9.31 -9.49 -10.23
C ILE A 56 -10.57 -8.64 -9.96
N VAL A 57 -10.46 -7.31 -10.07
CA VAL A 57 -11.59 -6.40 -9.84
C VAL A 57 -12.64 -6.59 -10.93
N ASP A 58 -12.23 -6.60 -12.20
CA ASP A 58 -13.14 -6.77 -13.34
C ASP A 58 -13.87 -8.12 -13.26
N GLN A 59 -13.17 -9.21 -12.97
CA GLN A 59 -13.78 -10.54 -12.85
C GLN A 59 -14.79 -10.65 -11.70
N LEU A 60 -14.56 -9.95 -10.58
CA LEU A 60 -15.48 -9.92 -9.45
C LEU A 60 -16.70 -9.02 -9.73
N VAL A 61 -16.50 -7.90 -10.42
CA VAL A 61 -17.58 -6.99 -10.85
C VAL A 61 -18.48 -7.66 -11.89
N ASP A 62 -17.91 -8.37 -12.87
CA ASP A 62 -18.65 -9.11 -13.89
C ASP A 62 -19.56 -10.20 -13.27
N LYS A 63 -19.12 -10.78 -12.14
CA LYS A 63 -19.90 -11.74 -11.35
C LYS A 63 -20.91 -11.08 -10.42
N SER A 64 -20.93 -9.75 -10.36
CA SER A 64 -21.80 -8.95 -9.47
C SER A 64 -21.64 -9.30 -7.99
N VAL A 65 -20.44 -9.73 -7.57
CA VAL A 65 -20.15 -10.07 -6.16
C VAL A 65 -19.53 -8.90 -5.39
N ILE A 66 -19.09 -7.86 -6.10
CA ILE A 66 -18.67 -6.56 -5.55
C ILE A 66 -19.19 -5.44 -6.44
N GLY A 67 -19.31 -4.22 -5.91
CA GLY A 67 -19.51 -3.02 -6.75
C GLY A 67 -18.25 -2.63 -7.52
N ASP A 68 -18.36 -1.82 -8.58
CA ASP A 68 -17.22 -1.44 -9.42
C ASP A 68 -16.36 -0.34 -8.76
N SER A 69 -15.68 -0.74 -7.68
CA SER A 69 -14.77 0.09 -6.90
C SER A 69 -13.86 -0.79 -6.04
N PHE A 70 -12.72 -0.23 -5.65
CA PHE A 70 -11.87 -0.81 -4.61
C PHE A 70 -11.04 0.30 -3.94
N SER A 71 -10.43 0.00 -2.80
CA SER A 71 -9.57 0.96 -2.11
C SER A 71 -8.32 0.31 -1.55
N LEU A 72 -7.24 1.09 -1.50
CA LEU A 72 -5.95 0.72 -0.92
C LEU A 72 -5.56 1.73 0.15
N CYS A 73 -5.04 1.25 1.28
CA CYS A 73 -4.56 2.09 2.38
C CYS A 73 -3.22 1.56 2.88
N TYR A 74 -2.13 2.27 2.57
CA TYR A 74 -0.79 1.88 3.00
C TYR A 74 -0.44 2.46 4.37
N GLY A 75 0.18 1.66 5.23
CA GLY A 75 0.72 2.12 6.50
C GLY A 75 1.69 3.31 6.36
N GLY A 76 1.79 4.08 7.43
CA GLY A 76 2.69 5.23 7.53
C GLY A 76 4.16 4.85 7.68
N MET A 77 5.00 5.86 7.90
CA MET A 77 6.44 5.64 8.10
C MET A 77 6.79 4.90 9.40
N ASP A 78 5.93 4.98 10.42
CA ASP A 78 6.12 4.36 11.75
C ASP A 78 5.31 3.08 11.95
N VAL A 79 4.36 2.80 11.08
CA VAL A 79 3.42 1.70 11.26
C VAL A 79 3.30 0.91 9.96
N GLY A 80 3.67 -0.37 10.02
CA GLY A 80 3.49 -1.29 8.90
C GLY A 80 2.02 -1.69 8.72
N GLY A 81 1.79 -2.52 7.70
CA GLY A 81 0.46 -3.01 7.36
C GLY A 81 -0.33 -2.07 6.45
N GLY A 82 -1.64 -2.25 6.45
CA GLY A 82 -2.54 -1.56 5.54
C GLY A 82 -3.85 -2.30 5.40
N ALA A 83 -4.66 -1.84 4.45
CA ALA A 83 -5.96 -2.41 4.16
C ALA A 83 -6.25 -2.33 2.66
N MET A 84 -6.99 -3.31 2.16
CA MET A 84 -7.54 -3.33 0.83
C MET A 84 -9.03 -3.63 0.94
N VAL A 85 -9.88 -2.73 0.45
CA VAL A 85 -11.33 -2.92 0.43
C VAL A 85 -11.74 -3.24 -0.99
N LEU A 86 -12.42 -4.36 -1.19
CA LEU A 86 -13.03 -4.72 -2.47
C LEU A 86 -14.50 -4.32 -2.48
N GLY A 87 -14.92 -3.63 -3.53
CA GLY A 87 -16.27 -3.12 -3.66
C GLY A 87 -16.43 -1.68 -3.18
N LYS A 88 -17.69 -1.25 -3.19
CA LYS A 88 -18.10 0.13 -2.95
C LYS A 88 -18.44 0.34 -1.48
N PHE A 89 -18.15 1.53 -0.98
CA PHE A 89 -18.67 2.04 0.29
C PHE A 89 -19.06 3.51 0.12
N THR A 90 -19.84 4.03 1.06
CA THR A 90 -20.22 5.44 1.07
C THR A 90 -18.99 6.29 1.43
N PRO A 91 -18.50 7.15 0.52
CA PRO A 91 -17.34 7.99 0.83
C PRO A 91 -17.67 8.98 1.96
N PRO A 92 -16.77 9.16 2.93
CA PRO A 92 -16.96 10.15 3.97
C PRO A 92 -16.85 11.58 3.37
N PRO A 93 -17.51 12.58 3.96
CA PRO A 93 -17.53 13.96 3.43
C PRO A 93 -16.14 14.60 3.26
N GLU A 94 -15.16 14.16 4.04
CA GLU A 94 -13.79 14.67 4.02
C GLU A 94 -12.95 14.08 2.86
N MET A 95 -13.47 13.08 2.14
CA MET A 95 -12.77 12.49 1.01
C MET A 95 -12.68 13.47 -0.16
N VAL A 96 -11.45 13.66 -0.65
CA VAL A 96 -11.15 14.56 -1.75
C VAL A 96 -11.07 13.77 -3.05
N PHE A 97 -11.76 14.23 -4.10
CA PHE A 97 -11.80 13.52 -5.38
C PHE A 97 -11.07 14.24 -6.51
N SER A 98 -10.47 13.45 -7.39
CA SER A 98 -9.96 13.83 -8.72
C SER A 98 -10.60 12.95 -9.79
N HIS A 99 -10.86 13.50 -10.97
CA HIS A 99 -11.34 12.72 -12.12
C HIS A 99 -10.26 11.75 -12.61
N SER A 100 -10.68 10.60 -13.12
CA SER A 100 -9.84 9.52 -13.63
C SER A 100 -10.37 9.02 -14.96
N ASP A 101 -9.78 9.52 -16.05
CA ASP A 101 -10.19 9.19 -17.42
C ASP A 101 -9.88 7.71 -17.78
N PRO A 102 -10.89 6.83 -17.89
CA PRO A 102 -10.70 5.41 -18.22
C PRO A 102 -10.17 5.19 -19.65
N PHE A 103 -10.34 6.15 -20.56
CA PHE A 103 -9.94 6.03 -21.95
C PHE A 103 -8.49 6.46 -22.18
N ARG A 104 -7.88 7.13 -21.20
CA ARG A 104 -6.50 7.61 -21.29
C ARG A 104 -5.48 6.48 -21.25
N SER A 105 -5.70 5.49 -20.39
CA SER A 105 -4.80 4.37 -20.19
C SER A 105 -5.47 3.26 -19.37
N PRO A 106 -4.95 2.02 -19.40
CA PRO A 106 -5.41 0.97 -18.47
C PRO A 106 -5.00 1.26 -17.00
N TYR A 107 -4.14 2.25 -16.76
CA TYR A 107 -3.74 2.69 -15.43
C TYR A 107 -4.72 3.70 -14.85
N TYR A 108 -4.75 3.81 -13.52
CA TYR A 108 -5.52 4.86 -12.84
C TYR A 108 -4.73 6.16 -12.82
N ASN A 109 -5.23 7.15 -13.53
CA ASN A 109 -4.68 8.50 -13.55
C ASN A 109 -5.53 9.47 -12.72
N ILE A 110 -4.89 10.55 -12.29
CA ILE A 110 -5.53 11.72 -11.70
C ILE A 110 -5.19 12.96 -12.51
N GLU A 111 -6.10 13.92 -12.52
CA GLU A 111 -5.90 15.21 -13.16
C GLU A 111 -5.19 16.20 -12.23
N LEU A 112 -3.89 15.97 -12.01
CA LEU A 112 -3.03 16.90 -11.27
C LEU A 112 -2.77 18.16 -12.10
N LYS A 113 -3.11 19.32 -11.55
CA LYS A 113 -2.96 20.61 -12.24
C LYS A 113 -1.74 21.37 -11.73
N GLU A 114 -1.60 21.47 -10.41
CA GLU A 114 -0.58 22.31 -9.78
C GLU A 114 -0.07 21.66 -8.50
N MET A 115 1.10 22.11 -8.04
CA MET A 115 1.63 21.76 -6.74
C MET A 115 2.03 23.01 -5.98
N HIS A 116 1.79 22.99 -4.67
CA HIS A 116 2.23 24.03 -3.76
C HIS A 116 3.23 23.47 -2.73
N VAL A 117 4.23 24.27 -2.39
CA VAL A 117 5.19 23.97 -1.32
C VAL A 117 5.21 25.16 -0.37
N ALA A 118 5.00 24.91 0.93
CA ALA A 118 4.84 25.95 1.94
C ALA A 118 3.78 27.01 1.56
N GLY A 119 2.65 26.55 0.98
CA GLY A 119 1.56 27.41 0.52
C GLY A 119 1.85 28.22 -0.75
N LYS A 120 3.06 28.11 -1.34
CA LYS A 120 3.44 28.82 -2.56
C LYS A 120 3.31 27.90 -3.77
N ARG A 121 2.60 28.36 -4.80
CA ARG A 121 2.49 27.66 -6.09
C ARG A 121 3.84 27.52 -6.79
N LEU A 122 4.15 26.32 -7.26
CA LEU A 122 5.32 26.06 -8.10
C LEU A 122 5.13 26.67 -9.50
N LYS A 123 6.17 27.34 -10.01
CA LYS A 123 6.19 27.86 -11.38
C LYS A 123 6.55 26.72 -12.32
N LEU A 124 5.55 26.18 -13.01
CA LEU A 124 5.68 25.01 -13.88
C LEU A 124 5.18 25.33 -15.29
N PRO A 125 5.74 24.68 -16.34
CA PRO A 125 5.15 24.72 -17.67
C PRO A 125 3.69 24.26 -17.65
N THR A 126 2.86 24.87 -18.49
CA THR A 126 1.46 24.46 -18.65
C THR A 126 1.40 23.00 -19.12
N GLY A 127 0.57 22.18 -18.47
CA GLY A 127 0.39 20.78 -18.84
C GLY A 127 1.54 19.84 -18.44
N VAL A 128 2.46 20.26 -17.56
CA VAL A 128 3.60 19.42 -17.14
C VAL A 128 3.19 18.05 -16.57
N PHE A 129 2.01 17.97 -15.96
CA PHE A 129 1.45 16.74 -15.37
C PHE A 129 0.49 15.99 -16.32
N ASP A 130 0.30 16.50 -17.54
CA ASP A 130 -0.67 16.00 -18.52
C ASP A 130 0.01 15.21 -19.66
N GLY A 131 1.25 14.77 -19.47
CA GLY A 131 1.99 13.99 -20.47
C GLY A 131 1.52 12.54 -20.57
N ARG A 132 1.34 12.01 -21.80
CA ARG A 132 0.99 10.60 -22.11
C ARG A 132 -0.17 10.07 -21.25
N HIS A 133 0.11 9.39 -20.14
CA HIS A 133 -0.90 8.81 -19.23
C HIS A 133 -1.31 9.75 -18.08
N GLY A 134 -0.82 10.99 -18.08
CA GLY A 134 -1.10 11.99 -17.06
C GLY A 134 -0.26 11.78 -15.81
N THR A 135 -0.91 11.91 -14.66
CA THR A 135 -0.33 11.54 -13.36
C THR A 135 -0.92 10.21 -12.92
N VAL A 136 -0.14 9.15 -13.00
CA VAL A 136 -0.58 7.77 -12.72
C VAL A 136 -0.32 7.42 -11.26
N LEU A 137 -1.30 6.80 -10.62
CA LEU A 137 -1.13 6.13 -9.33
C LEU A 137 -0.64 4.71 -9.59
N ASP A 138 0.52 4.37 -9.05
CA ASP A 138 1.14 3.06 -9.26
C ASP A 138 1.47 2.41 -7.92
N SER A 139 0.66 1.41 -7.56
CA SER A 139 0.85 0.60 -6.35
C SER A 139 2.11 -0.26 -6.38
N GLY A 140 2.67 -0.54 -7.57
CA GLY A 140 3.91 -1.31 -7.74
C GLY A 140 5.17 -0.48 -7.55
N THR A 141 5.04 0.85 -7.49
CA THR A 141 6.16 1.76 -7.33
C THR A 141 6.26 2.28 -5.89
N THR A 142 7.46 2.24 -5.30
CA THR A 142 7.71 2.73 -3.93
C THR A 142 7.68 4.26 -3.85
N TYR A 143 8.41 4.93 -4.74
CA TYR A 143 8.66 6.38 -4.71
C TYR A 143 7.82 7.15 -5.74
N ALA A 144 7.88 8.48 -5.73
CA ALA A 144 7.30 9.28 -6.81
C ALA A 144 8.35 9.62 -7.87
N TYR A 145 7.95 9.63 -9.13
CA TYR A 145 8.79 9.98 -10.27
C TYR A 145 8.10 11.08 -11.07
N PHE A 146 8.62 12.30 -10.96
CA PHE A 146 8.02 13.49 -11.58
C PHE A 146 8.71 13.79 -12.89
N GLN A 147 7.97 14.37 -13.84
CA GLN A 147 8.60 14.97 -15.02
C GLN A 147 9.70 15.96 -14.56
N LYS A 148 10.79 16.03 -15.33
CA LYS A 148 12.03 16.73 -14.96
C LYS A 148 11.83 18.16 -14.43
N ASP A 149 11.01 18.97 -15.09
CA ASP A 149 10.76 20.37 -14.70
C ASP A 149 9.96 20.44 -13.39
N ALA A 150 8.99 19.54 -13.22
CA ALA A 150 8.25 19.41 -11.97
C ALA A 150 9.15 18.96 -10.81
N PHE A 151 10.03 17.98 -11.03
CA PHE A 151 11.01 17.55 -10.03
C PHE A 151 11.96 18.67 -9.61
N VAL A 152 12.54 19.39 -10.58
CA VAL A 152 13.48 20.49 -10.30
C VAL A 152 12.80 21.60 -9.50
N ALA A 153 11.61 22.03 -9.91
CA ALA A 153 10.87 23.06 -9.20
C ALA A 153 10.46 22.62 -7.78
N PHE A 154 10.04 21.36 -7.62
CA PHE A 154 9.69 20.79 -6.32
C PHE A 154 10.91 20.74 -5.39
N ARG A 155 12.02 20.15 -5.85
CA ARG A 155 13.29 20.05 -5.13
C ARG A 155 13.76 21.43 -4.65
N ASP A 156 13.79 22.40 -5.55
CA ASP A 156 14.29 23.74 -5.23
C ASP A 156 13.35 24.50 -4.28
N ALA A 157 12.06 24.19 -4.29
CA ALA A 157 11.12 24.70 -3.30
C ALA A 157 11.33 24.07 -1.93
N ILE A 158 11.51 22.75 -1.82
CA ILE A 158 11.81 22.10 -0.53
C ILE A 158 13.13 22.63 0.04
N LEU A 159 14.19 22.72 -0.77
CA LEU A 159 15.51 23.20 -0.33
C LEU A 159 15.49 24.62 0.25
N ARG A 160 14.55 25.46 -0.20
CA ARG A 160 14.33 26.82 0.32
C ARG A 160 13.55 26.86 1.64
N GLU A 161 12.93 25.77 2.06
CA GLU A 161 12.11 25.76 3.28
C GLU A 161 12.78 24.94 4.40
N VAL A 162 13.89 24.22 4.12
CA VAL A 162 14.59 23.34 5.07
C VAL A 162 15.94 23.89 5.56
N HIS A 163 16.08 25.21 5.65
CA HIS A 163 17.36 25.88 5.97
C HIS A 163 17.99 25.52 7.33
N SER A 164 17.18 25.06 8.30
CA SER A 164 17.64 24.63 9.62
C SER A 164 18.28 23.23 9.62
N LEU A 165 18.12 22.46 8.53
CA LEU A 165 18.61 21.10 8.41
C LEU A 165 19.95 21.04 7.69
N LYS A 166 20.77 20.04 8.06
CA LYS A 166 22.07 19.81 7.42
C LYS A 166 21.93 18.83 6.26
N ARG A 167 22.36 19.22 5.06
CA ARG A 167 22.44 18.29 3.91
C ARG A 167 23.48 17.19 4.18
N VAL A 168 23.10 15.95 3.94
CA VAL A 168 23.95 14.75 4.11
C VAL A 168 23.87 13.88 2.87
N ARG A 169 24.81 12.93 2.73
CA ARG A 169 24.79 11.93 1.66
C ARG A 169 23.64 10.94 1.88
N GLY A 170 23.20 10.28 0.82
CA GLY A 170 22.24 9.18 0.87
C GLY A 170 22.77 7.93 1.58
N PRO A 171 21.86 7.01 1.96
CA PRO A 171 22.24 5.74 2.57
C PRO A 171 22.99 4.84 1.58
N ASP A 172 22.68 4.90 0.29
CA ASP A 172 23.39 4.18 -0.77
C ASP A 172 24.21 5.17 -1.61
N PRO A 173 25.55 5.08 -1.63
CA PRO A 173 26.39 6.00 -2.38
C PRO A 173 26.26 5.88 -3.91
N ASN A 174 25.60 4.84 -4.42
CA ASN A 174 25.35 4.66 -5.85
C ASN A 174 24.22 5.57 -6.38
N TYR A 175 23.42 6.15 -5.48
CA TYR A 175 22.31 7.05 -5.83
C TYR A 175 22.58 8.46 -5.31
N ASP A 176 22.17 9.48 -6.08
CA ASP A 176 22.29 10.90 -5.69
C ASP A 176 21.05 11.35 -4.90
N ASP A 177 20.83 10.69 -3.75
CA ASP A 177 19.70 11.01 -2.88
C ASP A 177 19.87 12.39 -2.20
N ILE A 178 18.77 13.13 -2.12
CA ILE A 178 18.74 14.43 -1.44
C ILE A 178 18.28 14.22 -0.01
N CYS A 179 19.25 14.19 0.92
CA CYS A 179 19.01 13.87 2.32
C CYS A 179 19.39 15.00 3.29
N PHE A 180 18.70 15.03 4.43
CA PHE A 180 18.82 16.02 5.48
C PHE A 180 18.91 15.35 6.84
N SER A 181 19.81 15.82 7.70
CA SER A 181 19.90 15.42 9.12
C SER A 181 19.51 16.58 10.04
N GLY A 182 19.11 16.24 11.26
CA GLY A 182 18.69 17.20 12.29
C GLY A 182 17.18 17.34 12.48
N ALA A 183 16.37 16.58 11.74
CA ALA A 183 14.90 16.63 11.84
C ALA A 183 14.33 15.85 13.03
N GLY A 184 15.13 14.99 13.67
CA GLY A 184 14.70 14.13 14.79
C GLY A 184 14.08 12.80 14.35
N ARG A 185 13.86 11.89 15.30
CA ARG A 185 13.38 10.52 15.01
C ARG A 185 11.87 10.40 14.85
N ASP A 186 11.14 11.27 15.54
CA ASP A 186 9.69 11.26 15.65
C ASP A 186 9.05 11.82 14.38
N VAL A 187 8.30 10.98 13.64
CA VAL A 187 7.67 11.36 12.37
C VAL A 187 6.60 12.44 12.58
N SER A 188 5.92 12.42 13.74
CA SER A 188 4.88 13.41 14.06
C SER A 188 5.42 14.84 14.13
N GLN A 189 6.73 14.99 14.35
CA GLN A 189 7.40 16.29 14.48
C GLN A 189 8.02 16.78 13.17
N LEU A 190 7.98 15.99 12.09
CA LEU A 190 8.63 16.37 10.82
C LEU A 190 8.03 17.64 10.21
N SER A 191 6.75 17.92 10.47
CA SER A 191 6.08 19.15 10.03
C SER A 191 6.71 20.43 10.59
N LYS A 192 7.50 20.34 11.67
CA LYS A 192 8.28 21.47 12.21
C LYS A 192 9.54 21.77 11.40
N SER A 193 10.05 20.80 10.66
CA SER A 193 11.33 20.88 9.95
C SER A 193 11.18 20.86 8.42
N PHE A 194 10.07 20.32 7.93
CA PHE A 194 9.78 20.18 6.51
C PHE A 194 8.43 20.81 6.16
N PRO A 195 8.30 21.45 4.99
CA PRO A 195 7.11 22.20 4.62
C PRO A 195 5.91 21.29 4.32
N ALA A 196 4.70 21.83 4.47
CA ALA A 196 3.52 21.22 3.88
C ALA A 196 3.59 21.27 2.34
N VAL A 197 3.12 20.21 1.69
CA VAL A 197 2.99 20.11 0.23
C VAL A 197 1.53 19.90 -0.12
N GLU A 198 1.03 20.58 -1.15
CA GLU A 198 -0.33 20.38 -1.65
C GLU A 198 -0.29 19.96 -3.12
N MET A 199 -1.07 18.96 -3.48
CA MET A 199 -1.45 18.66 -4.86
C MET A 199 -2.80 19.28 -5.15
N VAL A 200 -2.91 20.05 -6.23
CA VAL A 200 -4.14 20.71 -6.65
C VAL A 200 -4.65 20.04 -7.92
N PHE A 201 -5.86 19.49 -7.87
CA PHE A 201 -6.50 18.82 -9.00
C PHE A 201 -7.20 19.82 -9.93
N ASN A 202 -7.57 19.38 -11.13
CA ASN A 202 -8.22 20.24 -12.13
C ASN A 202 -9.53 20.89 -11.65
N ASN A 203 -10.29 20.19 -10.82
CA ASN A 203 -11.53 20.68 -10.19
C ASN A 203 -11.28 21.66 -9.02
N GLY A 204 -10.02 22.00 -8.72
CA GLY A 204 -9.63 22.92 -7.64
C GLY A 204 -9.51 22.26 -6.27
N ASN A 205 -9.87 20.99 -6.13
CA ASN A 205 -9.69 20.24 -4.90
C ASN A 205 -8.19 20.08 -4.58
N LYS A 206 -7.89 20.00 -3.28
CA LYS A 206 -6.51 19.93 -2.79
C LYS A 206 -6.29 18.70 -1.94
N LEU A 207 -5.23 17.96 -2.23
CA LEU A 207 -4.72 16.90 -1.38
C LEU A 207 -3.48 17.40 -0.65
N LEU A 208 -3.59 17.52 0.67
CA LEU A 208 -2.47 17.86 1.54
C LEU A 208 -1.57 16.63 1.76
N LEU A 209 -0.27 16.82 1.59
CA LEU A 209 0.76 15.82 1.82
C LEU A 209 1.58 16.22 3.05
N SER A 210 1.67 15.32 4.02
CA SER A 210 2.56 15.45 5.17
C SER A 210 4.00 15.07 4.75
N PRO A 211 5.03 15.43 5.55
CA PRO A 211 6.41 15.06 5.24
C PRO A 211 6.64 13.56 4.98
N GLU A 212 5.90 12.67 5.64
CA GLU A 212 6.00 11.22 5.38
C GLU A 212 5.56 10.81 3.97
N ASN A 213 4.79 11.66 3.27
CA ASN A 213 4.30 11.40 1.91
C ASN A 213 5.30 11.77 0.80
N TYR A 214 6.40 12.45 1.13
CA TYR A 214 7.45 12.77 0.16
C TYR A 214 8.86 12.53 0.70
N LEU A 215 8.99 11.99 1.92
CA LEU A 215 10.27 11.62 2.54
C LEU A 215 10.35 10.12 2.85
N PHE A 216 11.57 9.58 2.79
CA PHE A 216 11.91 8.27 3.34
C PHE A 216 13.02 8.38 4.38
N ARG A 217 13.09 7.40 5.30
CA ARG A 217 14.08 7.38 6.38
C ARG A 217 15.46 7.04 5.85
N HIS A 218 16.48 7.76 6.32
CA HIS A 218 17.86 7.39 6.06
C HIS A 218 18.26 6.18 6.91
N THR A 219 18.51 5.03 6.29
CA THR A 219 18.72 3.75 7.00
C THR A 219 20.00 3.70 7.85
N LYS A 220 21.02 4.51 7.50
CA LYS A 220 22.32 4.53 8.22
C LYS A 220 22.51 5.69 9.20
N LEU A 221 21.65 6.71 9.17
CA LEU A 221 21.82 7.93 9.96
C LEU A 221 20.49 8.27 10.63
N ILE A 222 20.46 8.08 11.94
CA ILE A 222 19.21 8.14 12.66
C ILE A 222 18.70 9.58 12.75
N GLY A 223 17.41 9.78 12.47
CA GLY A 223 16.78 11.11 12.44
C GLY A 223 17.15 11.94 11.20
N ALA A 224 17.70 11.29 10.17
CA ALA A 224 17.85 11.85 8.84
C ALA A 224 16.81 11.28 7.87
N TYR A 225 16.41 12.09 6.89
CA TYR A 225 15.38 11.77 5.89
C TYR A 225 15.81 12.26 4.53
N CYS A 226 15.32 11.59 3.49
CA CYS A 226 15.64 11.85 2.11
C CYS A 226 14.37 12.11 1.31
N LEU A 227 14.44 12.95 0.26
CA LEU A 227 13.34 13.10 -0.69
C LEU A 227 13.06 11.77 -1.39
N GLY A 228 11.82 11.29 -1.29
CA GLY A 228 11.34 10.12 -2.04
C GLY A 228 10.59 10.51 -3.32
N ILE A 229 10.99 11.64 -3.92
CA ILE A 229 10.53 12.10 -5.22
C ILE A 229 11.78 12.24 -6.09
N PHE A 230 11.74 11.66 -7.29
CA PHE A 230 12.85 11.60 -8.22
C PHE A 230 12.45 12.17 -9.59
N ALA A 231 13.43 12.52 -10.41
CA ALA A 231 13.17 12.86 -11.80
C ALA A 231 12.84 11.59 -12.58
N ASN A 232 11.73 11.62 -13.32
CA ASN A 232 11.43 10.64 -14.35
C ASN A 232 12.11 11.04 -15.66
N THR A 233 12.61 10.04 -16.37
CA THR A 233 13.11 10.21 -17.74
C THR A 233 11.98 10.22 -18.77
N GLU A 234 10.82 9.66 -18.41
CA GLU A 234 9.61 9.69 -19.23
C GLU A 234 8.73 10.92 -18.96
N SER A 235 7.76 11.16 -19.85
CA SER A 235 6.81 12.27 -19.74
C SER A 235 5.70 12.06 -18.71
N THR A 236 5.51 10.83 -18.23
CA THR A 236 4.44 10.47 -17.28
C THR A 236 4.90 10.75 -15.86
N THR A 237 4.05 11.37 -15.03
CA THR A 237 4.31 11.44 -13.58
C THR A 237 3.78 10.18 -12.92
N LEU A 238 4.61 9.49 -12.14
CA LEU A 238 4.22 8.30 -11.38
C LEU A 238 4.17 8.64 -9.89
N LEU A 239 3.05 8.37 -9.25
CA LEU A 239 2.84 8.50 -7.82
C LEU A 239 2.85 7.10 -7.19
N GLY A 240 3.98 6.75 -6.59
CA GLY A 240 4.11 5.50 -5.84
C GLY A 240 3.51 5.55 -4.43
N GLY A 241 3.62 4.42 -3.73
CA GLY A 241 3.08 4.21 -2.39
C GLY A 241 3.50 5.26 -1.35
N ILE A 242 4.67 5.88 -1.52
CA ILE A 242 5.12 6.97 -0.63
C ILE A 242 4.08 8.10 -0.53
N VAL A 243 3.50 8.53 -1.65
CA VAL A 243 2.58 9.69 -1.72
C VAL A 243 1.29 9.45 -0.97
N VAL A 244 0.91 8.18 -0.82
CA VAL A 244 -0.38 7.72 -0.29
C VAL A 244 -0.26 6.96 1.03
N ARG A 245 0.90 7.02 1.71
CA ARG A 245 1.02 6.60 3.11
C ARG A 245 -0.03 7.28 3.98
N ASN A 246 -0.65 6.52 4.89
CA ASN A 246 -1.75 6.97 5.75
C ASN A 246 -2.84 7.71 4.96
N THR A 247 -3.16 7.19 3.77
CA THR A 247 -4.19 7.70 2.90
C THR A 247 -4.99 6.52 2.35
N LEU A 248 -6.30 6.50 2.61
CA LEU A 248 -7.21 5.60 1.93
C LEU A 248 -7.46 6.17 0.53
N VAL A 249 -6.94 5.45 -0.48
CA VAL A 249 -7.14 5.76 -1.89
C VAL A 249 -8.26 4.89 -2.41
N THR A 250 -9.33 5.51 -2.89
CA THR A 250 -10.52 4.82 -3.42
C THR A 250 -10.60 5.01 -4.91
N TYR A 251 -10.58 3.90 -5.64
CA TYR A 251 -10.72 3.83 -7.09
C TYR A 251 -12.19 3.62 -7.40
N ASP A 252 -12.96 4.71 -7.50
CA ASP A 252 -14.40 4.71 -7.77
C ASP A 252 -14.63 4.70 -9.28
N ARG A 253 -14.58 3.48 -9.84
CA ARG A 253 -14.65 3.24 -11.29
C ARG A 253 -16.05 3.50 -11.86
N ASP A 254 -17.10 3.24 -11.08
CA ASP A 254 -18.49 3.61 -11.38
C ASP A 254 -18.65 5.10 -11.75
N ASN A 255 -17.85 5.97 -11.13
CA ASN A 255 -17.96 7.43 -11.25
C ASN A 255 -16.69 8.06 -11.85
N ASP A 256 -15.81 7.26 -12.46
CA ASP A 256 -14.55 7.69 -13.09
C ASP A 256 -13.75 8.68 -12.25
N ARG A 257 -13.55 8.36 -10.97
CA ARG A 257 -12.84 9.25 -10.02
C ARG A 257 -12.00 8.48 -9.01
N ILE A 258 -10.92 9.12 -8.56
CA ILE A 258 -10.11 8.65 -7.45
C ILE A 258 -10.35 9.54 -6.23
N GLY A 259 -10.70 8.90 -5.11
CA GLY A 259 -10.89 9.53 -3.81
C GLY A 259 -9.66 9.37 -2.90
N PHE A 260 -9.36 10.39 -2.12
CA PHE A 260 -8.26 10.41 -1.15
C PHE A 260 -8.77 10.84 0.21
N LEU A 261 -8.55 10.02 1.23
CA LEU A 261 -8.86 10.34 2.62
C LEU A 261 -7.64 10.11 3.49
N LYS A 262 -7.13 11.17 4.13
CA LYS A 262 -6.08 11.03 5.14
C LYS A 262 -6.62 10.31 6.36
N THR A 263 -6.01 9.18 6.70
CA THR A 263 -6.45 8.32 7.81
C THR A 263 -5.32 7.41 8.28
N ASN A 264 -5.39 6.94 9.53
CA ASN A 264 -4.46 5.94 10.02
C ASN A 264 -4.82 4.57 9.43
N CYS A 265 -4.10 4.15 8.40
CA CYS A 265 -4.36 2.90 7.69
C CYS A 265 -4.17 1.66 8.56
N SER A 266 -3.36 1.74 9.62
CA SER A 266 -3.16 0.61 10.55
C SER A 266 -4.39 0.31 11.41
N GLU A 267 -5.32 1.27 11.54
CA GLU A 267 -6.53 1.13 12.34
C GLU A 267 -7.80 1.05 11.51
N LEU A 268 -7.67 1.17 10.17
CA LEU A 268 -8.82 1.22 9.28
C LEU A 268 -9.69 -0.03 9.44
N TRP A 269 -9.08 -1.20 9.55
CA TRP A 269 -9.80 -2.46 9.74
C TRP A 269 -10.64 -2.51 11.01
N ARG A 270 -10.18 -1.91 12.11
CA ARG A 270 -10.97 -1.83 13.34
C ARG A 270 -12.21 -0.97 13.16
N ARG A 271 -12.12 0.12 12.38
CA ARG A 271 -13.25 1.03 12.13
C ARG A 271 -14.27 0.47 11.14
N VAL A 272 -13.81 -0.26 10.13
CA VAL A 272 -14.69 -0.92 9.16
C VAL A 272 -15.53 -2.01 9.84
N LYS A 273 -14.94 -2.83 10.73
CA LYS A 273 -15.71 -3.82 11.52
C LYS A 273 -16.71 -3.20 12.50
N ILE A 274 -16.51 -1.95 12.94
CA ILE A 274 -17.45 -1.24 13.84
C ILE A 274 -18.64 -0.66 13.07
N SER A 275 -18.56 -0.48 11.75
CA SER A 275 -19.64 0.13 10.96
C SER A 275 -20.85 -0.78 10.74
N GLY A 276 -20.83 -2.02 11.25
CA GLY A 276 -22.02 -2.87 11.43
C GLY A 276 -22.80 -2.58 12.72
N ALA A 277 -22.31 -1.71 13.60
CA ALA A 277 -23.00 -1.28 14.82
C ALA A 277 -23.54 0.16 14.66
N PRO A 278 -24.78 0.45 15.11
CA PRO A 278 -25.32 1.79 15.04
C PRO A 278 -24.44 2.79 15.80
N ALA A 279 -24.32 4.01 15.28
CA ALA A 279 -23.57 5.09 15.90
C ALA A 279 -23.96 5.26 17.39
N PRO A 280 -22.99 5.42 18.31
CA PRO A 280 -23.32 5.73 19.69
C PRO A 280 -24.04 7.08 19.76
N ALA A 281 -25.11 7.14 20.53
CA ALA A 281 -25.81 8.39 20.82
C ALA A 281 -24.86 9.42 21.46
N PRO A 282 -25.10 10.74 21.28
CA PRO A 282 -24.27 11.77 21.86
C PRO A 282 -24.27 11.65 23.39
N SER A 283 -23.08 11.69 23.99
CA SER A 283 -22.89 11.67 25.43
C SER A 283 -23.47 12.94 26.07
N VAL A 284 -24.57 12.77 26.79
CA VAL A 284 -25.10 13.79 27.71
C VAL A 284 -24.24 13.77 28.96
N SER A 285 -23.60 14.90 29.23
CA SER A 285 -22.94 15.21 30.49
C SER A 285 -23.95 15.26 31.63
N GLN A 286 -23.83 14.38 32.63
CA GLN A 286 -24.31 14.68 33.99
C GLN A 286 -23.37 14.10 35.04
N SER A 287 -23.06 14.98 35.99
CA SER A 287 -22.16 14.88 37.13
C SER A 287 -22.87 14.37 38.38
N ASN A 288 -22.04 13.81 39.28
CA ASN A 288 -22.15 13.71 40.75
C ASN A 288 -22.40 12.32 41.37
N ASP A 289 -21.32 11.83 41.99
CA ASP A 289 -21.16 11.25 43.33
C ASP A 289 -22.17 10.21 43.86
N THR A 290 -21.66 9.00 44.19
CA THR A 290 -21.28 8.66 45.58
C THR A 290 -20.61 7.29 45.69
N ASN A 291 -19.70 7.20 46.66
CA ASN A 291 -18.83 6.07 47.05
C ASN A 291 -19.57 4.77 47.37
N LEU A 292 -19.01 3.63 46.96
CA LEU A 292 -18.97 2.38 47.74
C LEU A 292 -17.70 1.58 47.39
N GLU A 293 -16.89 1.31 48.41
CA GLU A 293 -15.67 0.48 48.37
C GLU A 293 -15.98 -1.00 48.10
N ILE A 294 -15.14 -1.66 47.30
CA ILE A 294 -15.07 -3.14 47.17
C ILE A 294 -13.58 -3.55 47.17
N PRO A 295 -13.17 -4.63 47.87
CA PRO A 295 -11.75 -4.95 48.15
C PRO A 295 -11.01 -5.60 46.95
N PRO A 296 -9.67 -5.71 46.99
CA PRO A 296 -8.88 -6.17 45.85
C PRO A 296 -8.97 -7.69 45.70
N ALA A 297 -9.31 -8.15 44.49
CA ALA A 297 -9.24 -9.56 44.12
C ALA A 297 -7.81 -9.94 43.69
N SER A 298 -7.35 -11.05 44.25
CA SER A 298 -6.02 -11.67 44.06
C SER A 298 -5.72 -12.04 42.60
N ALA A 299 -4.43 -11.96 42.25
CA ALA A 299 -3.89 -12.35 40.95
C ALA A 299 -4.08 -13.85 40.66
N ALA A 300 -4.72 -14.16 39.52
CA ALA A 300 -4.78 -15.50 38.97
C ALA A 300 -3.62 -15.69 37.97
N SER A 301 -2.63 -16.47 38.38
CA SER A 301 -1.66 -17.13 37.51
C SER A 301 -2.34 -18.30 36.79
N GLY A 302 -2.33 -18.30 35.46
CA GLY A 302 -2.75 -19.44 34.65
C GLY A 302 -3.11 -19.06 33.23
N SER A 303 -2.27 -19.46 32.27
CA SER A 303 -2.55 -19.34 30.84
C SER A 303 -3.83 -20.12 30.47
N PRO A 304 -4.81 -19.55 29.76
CA PRO A 304 -5.93 -20.32 29.27
C PRO A 304 -5.48 -21.11 28.03
N ALA A 305 -5.46 -22.43 28.15
CA ALA A 305 -5.50 -23.31 27.00
C ALA A 305 -6.89 -23.14 26.34
N ASN A 306 -6.95 -22.41 25.23
CA ASN A 306 -8.15 -22.37 24.40
C ASN A 306 -8.31 -23.71 23.68
N VAL A 307 -9.09 -24.61 24.27
CA VAL A 307 -9.67 -25.77 23.59
C VAL A 307 -10.89 -25.25 22.81
N LEU A 308 -10.72 -25.10 21.49
CA LEU A 308 -11.82 -24.82 20.55
C LEU A 308 -12.51 -26.14 20.16
N PRO A 309 -13.86 -26.22 20.17
CA PRO A 309 -14.57 -27.40 19.69
C PRO A 309 -14.83 -27.29 18.19
N GLY A 310 -14.17 -28.14 17.39
CA GLY A 310 -14.41 -28.28 15.95
C GLY A 310 -13.41 -29.26 15.33
N SER A 311 -13.89 -30.23 14.57
CA SER A 311 -13.04 -31.19 13.86
C SER A 311 -12.21 -30.47 12.79
N PHE A 312 -10.89 -30.40 12.97
CA PHE A 312 -9.96 -29.95 11.94
C PHE A 312 -10.18 -30.77 10.67
N HIS A 313 -10.52 -30.11 9.56
CA HIS A 313 -10.34 -30.70 8.24
C HIS A 313 -8.86 -30.53 7.89
N ILE A 314 -8.10 -31.61 7.99
CA ILE A 314 -6.74 -31.68 7.46
C ILE A 314 -6.89 -31.67 5.94
N GLY A 315 -6.66 -30.52 5.32
CA GLY A 315 -6.53 -30.44 3.87
C GLY A 315 -5.21 -31.08 3.46
N PHE A 316 -5.25 -32.03 2.53
CA PHE A 316 -4.04 -32.56 1.90
C PHE A 316 -3.72 -31.73 0.68
N ILE A 317 -2.50 -31.18 0.63
CA ILE A 317 -1.96 -30.53 -0.57
C ILE A 317 -0.96 -31.50 -1.17
N THR A 318 -1.19 -31.95 -2.40
CA THR A 318 -0.28 -32.83 -3.13
C THR A 318 0.50 -32.01 -4.15
N PHE A 319 1.82 -32.05 -4.05
CA PHE A 319 2.72 -31.44 -5.03
C PHE A 319 3.37 -32.54 -5.87
N ASP A 320 3.08 -32.56 -7.17
CA ASP A 320 3.78 -33.43 -8.12
C ASP A 320 5.03 -32.69 -8.63
N MET A 321 6.21 -33.18 -8.26
CA MET A 321 7.49 -32.58 -8.65
C MET A 321 8.26 -33.52 -9.57
N SER A 322 8.64 -33.03 -10.76
CA SER A 322 9.52 -33.74 -11.69
C SER A 322 10.94 -33.20 -11.59
N ILE A 323 11.90 -34.05 -11.20
CA ILE A 323 13.30 -33.67 -11.04
C ILE A 323 14.14 -34.37 -12.12
N SER A 324 14.62 -33.60 -13.09
CA SER A 324 15.56 -34.05 -14.11
C SER A 324 17.00 -33.86 -13.61
N THR A 325 17.76 -34.96 -13.47
CA THR A 325 19.17 -34.88 -13.09
C THR A 325 20.06 -35.32 -14.24
N ASN A 326 21.06 -34.50 -14.57
CA ASN A 326 22.03 -34.77 -15.63
C ASN A 326 23.33 -35.32 -15.02
N GLY A 327 23.27 -36.52 -14.43
CA GLY A 327 24.43 -37.17 -13.83
C GLY A 327 24.11 -38.48 -13.12
N SER A 328 24.83 -39.55 -13.43
CA SER A 328 24.61 -40.92 -12.97
C SER A 328 24.91 -41.19 -11.49
N LYS A 329 25.06 -40.16 -10.64
CA LYS A 329 25.50 -40.30 -9.23
C LYS A 329 24.70 -39.52 -8.18
N LEU A 330 23.63 -38.81 -8.56
CA LEU A 330 22.77 -38.14 -7.58
C LEU A 330 21.70 -39.10 -7.05
N LYS A 331 21.91 -39.63 -5.85
CA LYS A 331 20.88 -40.37 -5.12
C LYS A 331 19.96 -39.35 -4.46
N LEU A 332 18.73 -39.21 -4.96
CA LEU A 332 17.74 -38.30 -4.37
C LEU A 332 17.50 -38.67 -2.90
N ASN A 333 17.86 -37.76 -2.00
CA ASN A 333 17.62 -37.90 -0.57
C ASN A 333 16.26 -37.27 -0.22
N LEU A 334 15.19 -38.01 -0.48
CA LEU A 334 13.81 -37.55 -0.25
C LEU A 334 13.55 -37.12 1.20
N LYS A 335 14.29 -37.69 2.16
CA LYS A 335 14.17 -37.34 3.57
C LYS A 335 14.71 -35.94 3.87
N GLU A 336 15.84 -35.59 3.27
CA GLU A 336 16.43 -34.26 3.41
C GLU A 336 15.61 -33.20 2.67
N LEU A 337 15.06 -33.56 1.50
CA LEU A 337 14.12 -32.70 0.78
C LEU A 337 12.85 -32.43 1.60
N GLY A 338 12.26 -33.46 2.21
CA GLY A 338 11.11 -33.32 3.10
C GLY A 338 11.40 -32.41 4.30
N GLN A 339 12.60 -32.51 4.88
CA GLN A 339 13.04 -31.64 5.99
C GLN A 339 13.25 -30.18 5.57
N LEU A 340 13.65 -29.92 4.32
CA LEU A 340 13.77 -28.56 3.80
C LEU A 340 12.39 -27.97 3.53
N ILE A 341 11.48 -28.76 2.96
CA ILE A 341 10.09 -28.35 2.69
C ILE A 341 9.36 -28.05 4.01
N SER A 342 9.45 -28.93 5.01
CA SER A 342 8.82 -28.71 6.32
C SER A 342 9.34 -27.45 7.01
N LYS A 343 10.64 -27.18 6.92
CA LYS A 343 11.26 -25.98 7.46
C LYS A 343 10.76 -24.71 6.78
N GLU A 344 10.63 -24.71 5.46
CA GLU A 344 10.16 -23.55 4.71
C GLU A 344 8.66 -23.27 4.95
N LEU A 345 7.87 -24.34 5.11
CA LEU A 345 6.44 -24.25 5.42
C LEU A 345 6.14 -24.03 6.91
N GLU A 346 7.16 -23.99 7.77
CA GLU A 346 7.03 -23.91 9.23
C GLU A 346 6.13 -25.01 9.85
N VAL A 347 6.17 -26.22 9.29
CA VAL A 347 5.43 -27.40 9.75
C VAL A 347 6.35 -28.49 10.31
N ASP A 348 5.81 -29.43 11.07
CA ASP A 348 6.58 -30.58 11.55
C ASP A 348 6.97 -31.51 10.41
N ASN A 349 8.15 -32.14 10.50
CA ASN A 349 8.64 -33.11 9.51
C ASN A 349 7.70 -34.30 9.29
N SER A 350 6.81 -34.61 10.24
CA SER A 350 5.81 -35.67 10.10
C SER A 350 4.58 -35.25 9.27
N GLN A 351 4.46 -33.96 8.95
CA GLN A 351 3.37 -33.39 8.16
C GLN A 351 3.69 -33.27 6.66
N VAL A 352 4.95 -33.56 6.26
CA VAL A 352 5.48 -33.55 4.88
C VAL A 352 6.03 -34.93 4.57
#